data_AF-A0A7G9P397-F1
#
_entry.id   AF-A0A7G9P397-F1
#
_cell.length_a   1.000
_cell.length_b   1.000
_cell.length_c   1.000
_cell.angle_alpha   90.00
_cell.angle_beta   90.00
_cell.angle_gamma   90.00
#
_symmetry.space_group_name_H-M   'P 1'
#
loop_
_entity.id
_entity.type
_entity.pdbx_description
1 polymer ?
#
loop_
_entity_poly.entity_id
_entity_poly.type
_entity_poly.pdbx_seq_one_letter_code
_entity_poly.pdbx_strand_id
1 'polypeptide(L)'
;MPDPNPNQLLLGFTAGYDKASNRLFERHLHHPLFSHLYPVDQYDSANRLLEVQRGKLDPGATPPSTITIPEDDQIKLKGADTVRSYDLDLVGNWNNTAYTAVGETSPTTDTRQNNNLNQTTQSAGKSIIYDTNGNMSVSHRIRAASAMSPAARASAIPPNASIAVSRSVVKRSPNQVSALPSTPVA
;
A
#
# COMPACT_ATOMS: atom_id res chain seq x y z
N MET A 1 -33.07 18.32 -13.79
CA MET A 1 -32.05 17.51 -13.09
C MET A 1 -30.94 18.46 -12.70
N PRO A 2 -30.47 18.48 -11.43
CA PRO A 2 -29.28 19.25 -11.11
C PRO A 2 -28.05 18.64 -11.80
N ASP A 3 -27.20 19.48 -12.39
CA ASP A 3 -25.96 19.06 -13.05
C ASP A 3 -24.99 18.42 -12.03
N PRO A 4 -24.27 17.34 -12.39
CA PRO A 4 -23.25 16.78 -11.52
C PRO A 4 -22.14 17.80 -11.31
N ASN A 5 -21.88 18.15 -10.06
CA ASN A 5 -20.77 19.04 -9.69
C ASN A 5 -19.45 18.42 -10.20
N PRO A 6 -18.71 19.08 -11.10
CA PRO A 6 -17.44 18.57 -11.63
C PRO A 6 -16.33 18.45 -10.58
N ASN A 7 -16.56 18.93 -9.35
CA ASN A 7 -15.70 18.72 -8.18
C ASN A 7 -16.05 17.43 -7.42
N GLN A 8 -16.65 16.43 -8.06
CA GLN A 8 -16.75 15.09 -7.49
C GLN A 8 -15.32 14.59 -7.22
N LEU A 9 -15.02 14.36 -5.94
CA LEU A 9 -13.67 14.09 -5.45
C LEU A 9 -12.91 13.10 -6.34
N LEU A 10 -11.76 13.54 -6.86
CA LEU A 10 -10.79 12.69 -7.50
C LEU A 10 -10.41 11.56 -6.52
N LEU A 11 -10.47 10.32 -6.98
CA LEU A 11 -9.94 9.16 -6.24
C LEU A 11 -8.49 9.47 -5.84
N GLY A 12 -8.25 9.53 -4.54
CA GLY A 12 -6.94 9.88 -4.00
C GLY A 12 -6.81 9.49 -2.54
N PHE A 13 -5.56 9.42 -2.10
CA PHE A 13 -5.16 9.16 -0.73
C PHE A 13 -3.96 10.02 -0.34
N THR A 14 -3.78 10.25 0.96
CA THR A 14 -2.53 10.77 1.53
C THR A 14 -1.90 9.68 2.39
N ALA A 15 -0.58 9.68 2.54
CA ALA A 15 0.11 8.69 3.34
C ALA A 15 1.22 9.32 4.16
N GLY A 16 1.50 8.74 5.32
CA GLY A 16 2.65 9.08 6.16
C GLY A 16 3.63 7.92 6.23
N TYR A 17 4.90 8.24 6.41
CA TYR A 17 5.98 7.26 6.50
C TYR A 17 6.90 7.61 7.67
N ASP A 18 7.54 6.60 8.25
CA ASP A 18 8.63 6.80 9.22
C ASP A 18 9.96 7.10 8.51
N LYS A 19 11.04 7.22 9.30
CA LYS A 19 12.39 7.47 8.77
C LYS A 19 12.97 6.29 7.98
N ALA A 20 12.47 5.07 8.20
CA ALA A 20 12.84 3.87 7.47
C ALA A 20 11.98 3.65 6.22
N SER A 21 11.09 4.59 5.89
CA SER A 21 10.12 4.50 4.80
C SER A 21 9.06 3.40 4.99
N ASN A 22 8.83 2.97 6.23
CA ASN A 22 7.65 2.17 6.56
C ASN A 22 6.41 3.06 6.53
N ARG A 23 5.33 2.55 5.94
CA ARG A 23 4.06 3.29 5.88
C ARG A 23 3.45 3.31 7.27
N LEU A 24 3.02 4.47 7.76
CA LEU A 24 2.34 4.62 9.05
C LEU A 24 0.83 4.69 8.89
N PHE A 25 0.37 5.32 7.81
CA PHE A 25 -1.05 5.38 7.47
C PHE A 25 -1.27 5.62 5.98
N GLU A 26 -2.47 5.29 5.51
CA GLU A 26 -3.02 5.69 4.22
C GLU A 26 -4.43 6.25 4.45
N ARG A 27 -4.63 7.56 4.21
CA ARG A 27 -5.90 8.25 4.38
C ARG A 27 -6.61 8.37 3.04
N HIS A 28 -7.73 7.69 2.89
CA HIS A 28 -8.58 7.82 1.70
C HIS A 28 -9.36 9.14 1.76
N LEU A 29 -9.16 10.03 0.77
CA LEU A 29 -9.81 11.35 0.76
C LEU A 29 -11.29 11.26 0.35
N HIS A 30 -11.62 10.31 -0.51
CA HIS A 30 -12.95 10.08 -1.06
C HIS A 30 -13.83 9.18 -0.17
N HIS A 31 -13.22 8.38 0.69
CA HIS A 31 -13.94 7.46 1.57
C HIS A 31 -13.14 7.19 2.86
N PRO A 32 -13.18 8.09 3.86
CA PRO A 32 -12.31 8.05 5.03
C PRO A 32 -12.34 6.73 5.81
N LEU A 33 -13.47 6.00 5.80
CA LEU A 33 -13.61 4.68 6.44
C LEU A 33 -12.76 3.58 5.79
N PHE A 34 -12.20 3.81 4.60
CA PHE A 34 -11.31 2.86 3.93
C PHE A 34 -9.84 3.14 4.19
N SER A 35 -9.54 4.10 5.06
CA SER A 35 -8.16 4.41 5.45
C SER A 35 -7.53 3.25 6.21
N HIS A 36 -6.21 3.18 6.13
CA HIS A 36 -5.41 2.17 6.82
C HIS A 36 -4.49 2.83 7.84
N LEU A 37 -4.36 2.18 8.99
CA LEU A 37 -3.35 2.44 9.99
C LEU A 37 -2.40 1.26 10.04
N TYR A 38 -1.11 1.56 10.06
CA TYR A 38 -0.02 0.60 10.24
C TYR A 38 0.68 1.03 11.53
N PRO A 39 0.28 0.49 12.69
CA PRO A 39 0.77 1.01 13.97
C PRO A 39 2.29 0.89 14.07
N VAL A 40 2.93 1.86 14.73
CA VAL A 40 4.40 1.98 14.77
C VAL A 40 5.06 0.72 15.34
N ASP A 41 4.45 0.12 16.37
CA ASP A 41 4.97 -1.10 17.02
C ASP A 41 4.56 -2.39 16.30
N GLN A 42 3.98 -2.27 15.11
CA GLN A 42 3.51 -3.40 14.29
C GLN A 42 4.38 -3.57 13.03
N TYR A 43 5.62 -3.12 13.13
CA TYR A 43 6.73 -3.54 12.29
C TYR A 43 7.75 -4.25 13.17
N ASP A 44 8.27 -5.39 12.72
CA ASP A 44 9.42 -5.98 13.40
C ASP A 44 10.74 -5.28 13.04
N SER A 45 11.84 -5.72 13.67
CA SER A 45 13.18 -5.18 13.45
C SER A 45 13.69 -5.32 12.01
N ALA A 46 13.05 -6.15 11.19
CA ALA A 46 13.34 -6.31 9.76
C ALA A 46 12.37 -5.50 8.87
N ASN A 47 11.61 -4.57 9.45
CA ASN A 47 10.61 -3.75 8.76
C ASN A 47 9.49 -4.58 8.10
N ARG A 48 9.17 -5.76 8.65
CA ARG A 48 8.05 -6.57 8.17
C ARG A 48 6.79 -6.21 8.94
N LEU A 49 5.68 -6.09 8.21
CA LEU A 49 4.38 -5.70 8.78
C LEU A 49 3.77 -6.84 9.60
N LEU A 50 3.39 -6.53 10.84
CA LEU A 50 2.77 -7.44 11.79
C LEU A 50 1.27 -7.19 11.97
N GLU A 51 0.79 -5.97 11.70
CA GLU A 51 -0.64 -5.67 11.79
C GLU A 51 -1.05 -4.50 10.88
N VAL A 52 -2.25 -4.58 10.31
CA VAL A 52 -2.93 -3.47 9.66
C VAL A 52 -4.34 -3.33 10.21
N GLN A 53 -4.74 -2.08 10.44
CA GLN A 53 -6.10 -1.72 10.84
C GLN A 53 -6.76 -0.88 9.74
N ARG A 54 -8.07 -1.02 9.59
CA ARG A 54 -8.87 -0.30 8.60
C ARG A 54 -10.01 0.43 9.28
N GLY A 55 -10.22 1.68 8.89
CA GLY A 55 -11.34 2.49 9.33
C GLY A 55 -11.05 3.97 9.13
N LYS A 56 -11.70 4.83 9.90
CA LYS A 56 -11.47 6.27 9.87
C LYS A 56 -10.32 6.63 10.79
N LEU A 57 -9.25 7.19 10.23
CA LEU A 57 -8.12 7.72 11.00
C LEU A 57 -8.57 8.89 11.88
N ASP A 58 -8.09 8.93 13.12
CA ASP A 58 -8.30 10.07 14.01
C ASP A 58 -7.69 11.36 13.40
N PRO A 59 -8.48 12.43 13.20
CA PRO A 59 -7.95 13.69 12.70
C PRO A 59 -7.11 14.47 13.73
N GLY A 60 -7.20 14.15 15.02
CA GLY A 60 -6.54 14.89 16.11
C GLY A 60 -5.04 14.58 16.30
N ALA A 61 -4.55 13.47 15.76
CA ALA A 61 -3.17 13.02 15.91
C ALA A 61 -2.37 13.19 14.60
N THR A 62 -1.10 13.62 14.72
CA THR A 62 -0.15 13.72 13.59
C THR A 62 1.21 13.12 13.97
N PRO A 63 1.58 11.92 13.46
CA PRO A 63 0.76 11.05 12.62
C PRO A 63 -0.44 10.47 13.39
N PRO A 64 -1.53 10.06 12.69
CA PRO A 64 -2.61 9.33 13.31
C PRO A 64 -2.10 8.05 14.00
N SER A 65 -2.63 7.75 15.18
CA SER A 65 -2.26 6.58 15.98
C SER A 65 -3.44 5.65 16.28
N THR A 66 -4.66 6.03 15.88
CA THR A 66 -5.88 5.28 16.16
C THR A 66 -6.82 5.24 14.95
N ILE A 67 -7.62 4.19 14.89
CA ILE A 67 -8.72 4.00 13.94
C ILE A 67 -10.04 4.02 14.71
N THR A 68 -11.04 4.65 14.11
CA THR A 68 -12.44 4.60 14.56
C THR A 68 -13.32 4.04 13.46
N ILE A 69 -14.34 3.26 13.84
CA ILE A 69 -15.40 2.81 12.95
C ILE A 69 -16.70 3.22 13.66
N PRO A 70 -17.31 4.37 13.31
CA PRO A 70 -18.55 4.78 13.93
C PRO A 70 -19.65 3.73 13.69
N GLU A 71 -20.49 3.48 14.68
CA GLU A 71 -21.54 2.44 14.60
C GLU A 71 -22.52 2.67 13.44
N ASP A 72 -22.78 3.94 13.10
CA ASP A 72 -23.67 4.35 12.01
C ASP A 72 -23.01 4.29 10.62
N ASP A 73 -21.68 4.21 10.58
CA ASP A 73 -20.83 4.40 9.39
C ASP A 73 -19.97 3.14 9.16
N GLN A 74 -20.59 1.97 9.30
CA GLN A 74 -19.89 0.69 9.17
C GLN A 74 -19.31 0.51 7.76
N ILE A 75 -18.15 -0.14 7.68
CA ILE A 75 -17.50 -0.49 6.42
C ILE A 75 -18.37 -1.53 5.69
N LYS A 76 -19.23 -1.12 4.75
CA LYS A 76 -20.10 -2.04 3.99
C LYS A 76 -19.36 -2.78 2.87
N LEU A 77 -18.12 -3.20 3.11
CA LEU A 77 -17.31 -3.92 2.13
C LEU A 77 -17.29 -5.41 2.49
N LYS A 78 -18.10 -6.20 1.78
CA LYS A 78 -18.20 -7.64 2.00
C LYS A 78 -16.83 -8.31 1.85
N GLY A 79 -16.42 -9.06 2.88
CA GLY A 79 -15.15 -9.77 2.90
C GLY A 79 -13.92 -8.89 3.14
N ALA A 80 -14.13 -7.64 3.58
CA ALA A 80 -13.07 -6.82 4.16
C ALA A 80 -12.92 -7.10 5.65
N ASP A 81 -11.76 -6.74 6.19
CA ASP A 81 -11.44 -6.88 7.59
C ASP A 81 -11.16 -5.51 8.20
N THR A 82 -11.49 -5.37 9.48
CA THR A 82 -11.21 -4.18 10.30
C THR A 82 -9.81 -4.22 10.88
N VAL A 83 -9.33 -5.40 11.25
CA VAL A 83 -7.98 -5.66 11.74
C VAL A 83 -7.46 -6.93 11.10
N ARG A 84 -6.18 -6.95 10.75
CA ARG A 84 -5.48 -8.12 10.27
C ARG A 84 -4.06 -8.13 10.81
N SER A 85 -3.70 -9.19 11.52
CA SER A 85 -2.35 -9.41 12.07
C SER A 85 -1.66 -10.61 11.43
N TYR A 86 -0.33 -10.59 11.47
CA TYR A 86 0.55 -11.54 10.79
C TYR A 86 1.55 -12.11 11.80
N ASP A 87 1.58 -13.43 11.89
CA ASP A 87 2.58 -14.17 12.66
C ASP A 87 3.67 -14.68 11.70
N LEU A 88 4.87 -14.12 11.87
CA LEU A 88 6.03 -14.40 11.05
C LEU A 88 7.10 -15.11 11.89
N ASP A 89 7.72 -16.14 11.35
CA ASP A 89 8.89 -16.73 12.00
C ASP A 89 10.17 -15.87 11.81
N LEU A 90 11.28 -16.34 12.39
CA LEU A 90 12.58 -15.66 12.34
C LEU A 90 13.12 -15.49 10.92
N VAL A 91 12.70 -16.32 9.96
CA VAL A 91 13.12 -16.24 8.55
C VAL A 91 12.08 -15.59 7.65
N GLY A 92 10.91 -15.21 8.20
CA GLY A 92 9.86 -14.47 7.51
C GLY A 92 8.79 -15.34 6.89
N ASN A 93 8.73 -16.62 7.24
CA ASN A 93 7.61 -17.44 6.84
C ASN A 93 6.35 -17.00 7.56
N TRP A 94 5.30 -16.85 6.78
CA TRP A 94 3.99 -16.49 7.28
C TRP A 94 3.26 -17.73 7.78
N ASN A 95 3.08 -17.84 9.09
CA ASN A 95 2.46 -19.00 9.73
C ASN A 95 0.99 -18.75 10.01
N ASN A 96 0.62 -17.61 10.59
CA ASN A 96 -0.76 -17.33 10.96
C ASN A 96 -1.21 -15.95 10.49
N THR A 97 -2.50 -15.83 10.21
CA THR A 97 -3.19 -14.56 10.04
C THR A 97 -4.42 -14.54 10.91
N ALA A 98 -4.50 -13.61 11.85
CA ALA A 98 -5.76 -13.34 12.51
C ALA A 98 -6.42 -12.14 11.84
N TYR A 99 -7.72 -12.20 11.58
CA TYR A 99 -8.47 -11.09 11.03
C TYR A 99 -9.89 -11.05 11.59
N THR A 100 -10.42 -9.84 11.76
CA THR A 100 -11.82 -9.63 12.15
C THR A 100 -12.56 -9.08 10.94
N ALA A 101 -13.44 -9.88 10.35
CA ALA A 101 -14.24 -9.43 9.22
C ALA A 101 -15.19 -8.31 9.65
N VAL A 102 -15.56 -7.44 8.72
CA VAL A 102 -16.54 -6.38 9.05
C VAL A 102 -17.89 -7.00 9.43
N GLY A 103 -18.41 -6.60 10.59
CA GLY A 103 -19.65 -7.10 11.16
C GLY A 103 -19.48 -8.30 12.10
N GLU A 104 -18.26 -8.80 12.27
CA GLU A 104 -17.94 -9.86 13.21
C GLU A 104 -17.26 -9.30 14.46
N THR A 105 -17.50 -9.93 15.61
CA THR A 105 -16.90 -9.56 16.89
C THR A 105 -15.74 -10.48 17.29
N SER A 106 -15.62 -11.64 16.65
CA SER A 106 -14.59 -12.63 16.94
C SER A 106 -13.60 -12.73 15.79
N PRO A 107 -12.29 -12.79 16.07
CA PRO A 107 -11.28 -12.96 15.03
C PRO A 107 -11.34 -14.38 14.44
N THR A 108 -11.11 -14.48 13.14
CA THR A 108 -10.82 -15.73 12.43
C THR A 108 -9.32 -15.87 12.23
N THR A 109 -8.79 -17.08 12.41
CA THR A 109 -7.36 -17.38 12.18
C THR A 109 -7.18 -18.29 10.97
N ASP A 110 -6.47 -17.80 9.96
CA ASP A 110 -5.97 -18.61 8.85
C ASP A 110 -4.57 -19.11 9.20
N THR A 111 -4.40 -20.43 9.28
CA THR A 111 -3.12 -21.08 9.55
C THR A 111 -2.43 -21.55 8.26
N ARG A 112 -1.10 -21.56 8.27
CA ARG A 112 -0.24 -22.04 7.21
C ARG A 112 0.83 -22.95 7.79
N GLN A 113 1.28 -23.91 6.99
CA GLN A 113 2.47 -24.70 7.30
C GLN A 113 3.49 -24.49 6.20
N ASN A 114 4.75 -24.37 6.60
CA ASN A 114 5.87 -24.16 5.70
C ASN A 114 6.85 -25.34 5.84
N ASN A 115 7.49 -25.73 4.74
CA ASN A 115 8.57 -26.73 4.78
C ASN A 115 9.93 -26.06 5.06
N ASN A 116 10.99 -26.88 5.18
CA ASN A 116 12.36 -26.41 5.41
C ASN A 116 12.96 -25.58 4.25
N LEU A 117 12.25 -25.49 3.12
CA LEU A 117 12.60 -24.67 1.96
C LEU A 117 11.78 -23.37 1.91
N ASN A 118 11.08 -23.01 3.00
CA ASN A 118 10.23 -21.82 3.11
C ASN A 118 9.07 -21.80 2.09
N GLN A 119 8.55 -22.97 1.72
CA GLN A 119 7.38 -23.10 0.85
C GLN A 119 6.15 -23.44 1.67
N THR A 120 5.03 -22.77 1.41
CA THR A 120 3.76 -23.06 2.09
C THR A 120 3.16 -24.37 1.60
N THR A 121 3.20 -25.40 2.43
CA THR A 121 2.68 -26.74 2.12
C THR A 121 1.23 -26.94 2.56
N GLN A 122 0.71 -26.10 3.44
CA GLN A 122 -0.70 -26.11 3.84
C GLN A 122 -1.24 -24.71 4.07
N SER A 123 -2.53 -24.51 3.80
CA SER A 123 -3.26 -23.29 4.17
C SER A 123 -4.69 -23.64 4.61
N ALA A 124 -5.13 -23.09 5.75
CA ALA A 124 -6.43 -23.38 6.36
C ALA A 124 -6.68 -24.90 6.53
N GLY A 125 -5.64 -25.63 6.94
CA GLY A 125 -5.68 -27.10 7.11
C GLY A 125 -5.74 -27.91 5.81
N LYS A 126 -5.58 -27.27 4.64
CA LYS A 126 -5.63 -27.95 3.34
C LYS A 126 -4.24 -28.00 2.72
N SER A 127 -3.88 -29.18 2.22
CA SER A 127 -2.59 -29.41 1.57
C SER A 127 -2.49 -28.67 0.25
N ILE A 128 -1.36 -28.02 0.04
CA ILE A 128 -0.97 -27.35 -1.19
C ILE A 128 0.00 -28.26 -1.92
N ILE A 129 -0.34 -28.64 -3.14
CA ILE A 129 0.49 -29.50 -3.98
C ILE A 129 1.24 -28.60 -4.97
N TYR A 130 2.52 -28.89 -5.16
CA TYR A 130 3.35 -28.24 -6.15
C TYR A 130 3.65 -29.21 -7.30
N ASP A 131 3.70 -28.70 -8.53
CA ASP A 131 4.24 -29.42 -9.68
C ASP A 131 5.77 -29.53 -9.59
N THR A 132 6.35 -30.30 -10.50
CA THR A 132 7.80 -30.53 -10.59
C THR A 132 8.60 -29.25 -10.87
N ASN A 133 7.94 -28.19 -11.34
CA ASN A 133 8.55 -26.90 -11.65
C ASN A 133 8.38 -25.90 -10.49
N GLY A 134 7.79 -26.34 -9.36
CA GLY A 134 7.54 -25.52 -8.18
C GLY A 134 6.29 -24.63 -8.28
N ASN A 135 5.44 -24.82 -9.29
CA ASN A 135 4.16 -24.11 -9.37
C ASN A 135 3.10 -24.81 -8.55
N MET A 136 2.24 -24.05 -7.88
CA MET A 136 1.11 -24.60 -7.13
C MET A 136 0.07 -25.24 -8.08
N SER A 137 -0.27 -26.52 -7.88
CA SER A 137 -1.02 -27.33 -8.86
C SER A 137 -2.55 -27.34 -8.69
N VAL A 138 -3.13 -26.83 -7.58
CA VAL A 138 -4.59 -26.69 -7.41
C VAL A 138 -4.99 -25.45 -6.61
N SER A 139 -6.12 -24.85 -7.00
CA SER A 139 -6.73 -23.61 -6.52
C SER A 139 -7.27 -23.68 -5.08
N HIS A 140 -6.41 -23.68 -4.07
CA HIS A 140 -6.76 -22.96 -2.84
C HIS A 140 -6.36 -21.51 -3.05
N ARG A 141 -7.35 -20.60 -3.06
CA ARG A 141 -7.06 -19.17 -3.02
C ARG A 141 -6.38 -18.90 -1.68
N ILE A 142 -5.05 -18.89 -1.68
CA ILE A 142 -4.29 -18.22 -0.63
C ILE A 142 -4.75 -16.78 -0.73
N ARG A 143 -5.50 -16.30 0.28
CA ARG A 143 -5.70 -14.85 0.44
C ARG A 143 -4.35 -14.28 0.82
N ALA A 144 -3.53 -13.99 -0.18
CA ALA A 144 -2.30 -13.26 0.00
C ALA A 144 -2.68 -11.85 0.42
N ALA A 145 -2.18 -11.40 1.56
CA ALA A 145 -2.12 -9.96 1.80
C ALA A 145 -1.12 -9.41 0.78
N SER A 146 -1.58 -8.55 -0.14
CA SER A 146 -0.69 -7.73 -0.98
C SER A 146 0.04 -6.65 -0.15
N ALA A 147 0.41 -6.96 1.09
CA ALA A 147 0.97 -6.04 2.07
C ALA A 147 2.49 -6.17 2.24
N MET A 148 3.14 -7.10 1.54
CA MET A 148 4.61 -7.13 1.50
C MET A 148 5.10 -5.98 0.62
N SER A 149 5.77 -5.03 1.27
CA SER A 149 6.30 -3.79 0.69
C SER A 149 7.00 -4.00 -0.68
N PRO A 150 6.90 -3.06 -1.65
CA PRO A 150 7.64 -3.11 -2.92
C PRO A 150 9.17 -3.00 -2.80
N ALA A 151 9.74 -2.98 -1.59
CA ALA A 151 11.13 -2.60 -1.34
C ALA A 151 12.21 -3.57 -1.89
N ALA A 152 11.84 -4.71 -2.48
CA ALA A 152 12.79 -5.65 -3.07
C ALA A 152 12.76 -5.74 -4.61
N ARG A 153 12.01 -4.88 -5.31
CA ARG A 153 11.94 -4.93 -6.79
C ARG A 153 12.37 -3.63 -7.48
N ALA A 154 13.52 -3.10 -7.07
CA ALA A 154 14.27 -2.10 -7.83
C ALA A 154 15.67 -2.64 -8.19
N SER A 155 15.73 -3.77 -8.89
CA SER A 155 16.89 -4.16 -9.69
C SER A 155 16.48 -5.15 -10.78
N ALA A 156 15.61 -4.68 -11.67
CA ALA A 156 15.44 -5.27 -12.98
C ALA A 156 15.40 -4.11 -13.98
N ILE A 157 16.57 -3.71 -14.44
CA ILE A 157 16.72 -2.95 -15.68
C ILE A 157 16.22 -3.89 -16.80
N PRO A 158 15.13 -3.59 -17.51
CA PRO A 158 14.88 -4.30 -18.75
C PRO A 158 15.96 -3.88 -19.76
N PRO A 159 16.74 -4.81 -20.35
CA PRO A 159 17.55 -4.45 -21.49
C PRO A 159 16.59 -4.09 -22.63
N ASN A 160 16.72 -2.87 -23.16
CA ASN A 160 16.00 -2.30 -24.30
C ASN A 160 14.63 -1.65 -24.06
N ALA A 161 14.56 -0.65 -23.19
CA ALA A 161 13.64 0.47 -23.39
C ALA A 161 14.42 1.69 -23.90
N SER A 162 14.50 1.85 -25.22
CA SER A 162 14.98 3.07 -25.85
C SER A 162 14.07 4.24 -25.45
N ILE A 163 14.57 5.18 -24.66
CA ILE A 163 13.86 6.42 -24.32
C ILE A 163 13.86 7.29 -25.58
N ALA A 164 12.70 7.40 -26.24
CA ALA A 164 12.44 8.47 -27.19
C ALA A 164 12.32 9.78 -26.42
N VAL A 165 13.42 10.54 -26.36
CA VAL A 165 13.41 11.91 -25.85
C VAL A 165 12.69 12.79 -26.88
N SER A 166 11.42 13.08 -26.67
CA SER A 166 10.75 14.19 -27.35
C SER A 166 11.35 15.49 -26.83
N ARG A 167 12.36 16.02 -27.54
CA ARG A 167 12.82 17.39 -27.33
C ARG A 167 11.77 18.32 -27.93
N SER A 168 10.96 18.96 -27.09
CA SER A 168 10.27 20.18 -27.49
C SER A 168 11.33 21.25 -27.77
N VAL A 169 11.64 21.43 -29.05
CA VAL A 169 12.46 22.54 -29.53
C VAL A 169 11.61 23.80 -29.37
N VAL A 170 11.89 24.56 -28.30
CA VAL A 170 11.50 25.97 -28.24
C VAL A 170 12.26 26.67 -29.35
N LYS A 171 11.58 26.94 -30.48
CA LYS A 171 12.10 27.80 -31.55
C LYS A 171 12.28 29.20 -30.96
N ARG A 172 13.53 29.57 -30.64
CA ARG A 172 13.92 30.96 -30.40
C ARG A 172 13.74 31.73 -31.71
N SER A 173 12.92 32.77 -31.69
CA SER A 173 12.84 33.74 -32.78
C SER A 173 14.03 34.70 -32.67
N PRO A 174 14.88 34.87 -33.70
CA PRO A 174 15.95 35.86 -33.70
C PRO A 174 15.41 37.16 -34.32
N ASN A 175 15.26 38.21 -33.51
CA ASN A 175 15.42 39.62 -33.86
C ASN A 175 14.63 40.52 -32.92
N GLN A 176 15.30 41.10 -31.92
CA GLN A 176 15.13 42.50 -31.54
C GLN A 176 16.47 42.96 -30.94
N VAL A 177 17.18 43.79 -31.70
CA VAL A 177 18.34 44.56 -31.26
C VAL A 177 17.78 45.76 -30.51
N SER A 178 18.02 45.86 -29.21
CA SER A 178 17.77 47.08 -28.45
C SER A 178 19.05 47.55 -27.78
N ALA A 179 19.40 48.80 -28.09
CA ALA A 179 20.66 49.46 -27.80
C ALA A 179 20.95 49.64 -26.30
N LEU A 180 22.24 49.63 -25.96
CA LEU A 180 22.79 50.01 -24.66
C LEU A 180 22.60 51.52 -24.41
N PRO A 181 22.12 51.96 -23.24
CA PRO A 181 22.22 53.36 -22.86
C PRO A 181 23.65 53.69 -22.40
N SER A 182 24.25 54.65 -23.08
CA SER A 182 25.51 55.30 -22.72
C SER A 182 25.39 56.10 -21.43
N THR A 183 26.30 55.86 -20.49
CA THR A 183 26.52 56.70 -19.30
C THR A 183 27.16 58.03 -19.66
N PRO A 184 26.68 59.18 -19.17
CA PRO A 184 27.48 60.39 -19.17
C PRO A 184 28.43 60.41 -17.97
N VAL A 185 29.65 60.84 -18.25
CA VAL A 185 30.73 61.15 -17.30
C VAL A 185 30.63 62.64 -16.96
N ALA A 186 30.80 62.93 -15.66
CA ALA A 186 30.94 64.24 -15.00
C ALA A 186 29.69 65.12 -14.91
#